data_AF-A0AA39G2H2-F1
#
_entry.id   AF-A0AA39G2H2-F1
#
_cell.length_a   1.000
_cell.length_b   1.000
_cell.length_c   1.000
_cell.angle_alpha   90.00
_cell.angle_beta   90.00
_cell.angle_gamma   90.00
#
_symmetry.space_group_name_H-M   'P 1'
#
loop_
_entity.id
_entity.type
_entity.pdbx_description
1 polymer ?
#
loop_
_entity_poly.entity_id
_entity_poly.type
_entity_poly.pdbx_seq_one_letter_code
_entity_poly.pdbx_strand_id
1 'polypeptide(L)' 'MATEDPSWRTQAFRQSVIAKIDEAIQKSGMPTSKNSVDMESHVYQKAKTKEEYLGFVARLILHVRDLSELRPLREFN' A
#
# COMPACT_ATOMS: atom_id res chain seq x y z
N MET A 1 11.59 -25.23 13.05
CA MET A 1 12.08 -23.90 13.49
C MET A 1 11.32 -22.87 12.69
N ALA A 2 10.23 -22.32 13.26
CA ALA A 2 9.49 -21.25 12.60
C ALA A 2 10.32 -19.99 12.74
N THR A 3 11.03 -19.68 11.66
CA THR A 3 11.88 -18.51 11.54
C THR A 3 11.05 -17.30 11.91
N GLU A 4 11.48 -16.56 12.93
CA GLU A 4 11.18 -15.14 13.01
C GLU A 4 11.31 -14.60 11.59
N ASP A 5 10.35 -13.81 11.14
CA ASP A 5 10.12 -13.53 9.73
C ASP A 5 10.67 -12.12 9.45
N PRO A 6 12.00 -11.87 9.46
CA PRO A 6 12.60 -10.56 9.18
C PRO A 6 12.38 -10.15 7.72
N SER A 7 11.72 -11.00 6.93
CA SER A 7 11.30 -10.75 5.56
C SER A 7 10.65 -9.38 5.39
N TRP A 8 9.85 -8.89 6.34
CA TRP A 8 9.18 -7.59 6.19
C TRP A 8 10.13 -6.38 6.19
N ARG A 9 11.30 -6.49 6.82
CA ARG A 9 12.33 -5.43 6.79
C ARG A 9 13.29 -5.55 5.61
N THR A 10 13.23 -6.64 4.84
CA THR A 10 14.09 -6.80 3.67
C THR A 10 13.68 -5.85 2.55
N GLN A 11 14.68 -5.37 1.80
CA GLN A 11 14.46 -4.45 0.70
C GLN A 11 13.54 -5.03 -0.39
N ALA A 12 13.62 -6.34 -0.63
CA ALA A 12 12.74 -7.05 -1.57
C ALA A 12 11.26 -6.99 -1.15
N PHE A 13 10.97 -7.13 0.14
CA PHE A 13 9.61 -7.05 0.65
C PHE A 13 9.07 -5.63 0.59
N ARG A 14 9.89 -4.63 0.94
CA ARG A 14 9.54 -3.22 0.84
C ARG A 14 9.24 -2.84 -0.61
N GLN A 15 10.05 -3.31 -1.57
CA GLN A 15 9.75 -3.14 -3.00
C GLN A 15 8.44 -3.81 -3.41
N SER A 16 8.16 -5.02 -2.92
CA SER A 16 6.90 -5.71 -3.21
C SER A 16 5.68 -4.95 -2.67
N VAL A 17 5.83 -4.31 -1.51
CA VAL A 17 4.80 -3.46 -0.89
C VAL A 17 4.62 -2.17 -1.68
N ILE A 18 5.70 -1.50 -2.05
CA ILE A 18 5.68 -0.30 -2.89
C ILE A 18 4.96 -0.60 -4.20
N ALA A 19 5.29 -1.72 -4.87
CA ALA A 19 4.61 -2.14 -6.09
C ALA A 19 3.10 -2.35 -5.87
N LYS A 20 2.69 -3.01 -4.78
CA LYS A 20 1.26 -3.19 -4.46
C LYS A 20 0.52 -1.89 -4.19
N ILE A 21 1.17 -0.93 -3.53
CA ILE A 21 0.63 0.42 -3.29
C ILE A 21 0.48 1.14 -4.63
N ASP A 22 1.52 1.10 -5.47
CA ASP A 22 1.54 1.75 -6.78
C ASP A 22 0.44 1.21 -7.69
N GLU A 23 0.28 -0.12 -7.77
CA GLU A 23 -0.80 -0.76 -8.50
C GLU A 23 -2.19 -0.35 -7.98
N ALA A 24 -2.36 -0.22 -6.66
CA ALA A 24 -3.62 0.20 -6.07
C ALA A 24 -3.94 1.66 -6.42
N ILE A 25 -2.96 2.56 -6.37
CA ILE A 25 -3.10 3.99 -6.70
C ILE A 25 -3.35 4.16 -8.20
N GLN A 26 -2.62 3.42 -9.04
CA GLN A 26 -2.82 3.44 -10.49
C GLN A 26 -4.25 3.01 -10.85
N LYS A 27 -4.78 1.97 -10.17
CA LYS A 27 -6.17 1.52 -10.36
C LYS A 27 -7.20 2.53 -9.89
N SER A 28 -6.91 3.31 -8.84
CA SER A 28 -7.84 4.32 -8.34
C SER A 28 -7.78 5.64 -9.10
N GLY A 29 -6.75 5.85 -9.93
CA GLY A 29 -6.54 7.09 -10.67
C GLY A 29 -6.23 8.28 -9.76
N MET A 30 -5.82 8.05 -8.50
CA MET A 30 -5.48 9.15 -7.60
C MET A 30 -4.19 9.84 -8.05
N PRO A 31 -4.17 11.20 -8.12
CA PRO A 31 -2.99 11.97 -8.54
C PRO A 31 -1.83 11.92 -7.52
N THR A 32 -2.01 11.22 -6.39
CA THR A 32 -0.99 11.03 -5.35
C THR A 32 0.08 9.96 -5.69
N SER A 33 0.05 9.36 -6.89
CA SER A 33 1.04 8.37 -7.38
C SER A 33 2.52 8.75 -7.22
N LYS A 34 2.86 10.02 -7.02
CA LYS A 34 4.25 10.46 -7.11
C LYS A 34 5.18 9.98 -5.99
N ASN A 35 4.68 9.36 -4.92
CA ASN A 35 5.51 9.01 -3.77
C ASN A 35 5.12 7.68 -3.09
N SER A 36 4.76 6.61 -3.82
CA SER A 36 4.53 5.25 -3.27
C SER A 36 5.68 4.76 -2.37
N VAL A 37 6.92 5.12 -2.72
CA VAL A 37 8.14 4.89 -1.92
C VAL A 37 8.13 5.65 -0.60
N ASP A 38 7.68 6.90 -0.62
CA ASP A 38 7.57 7.76 0.57
C ASP A 38 6.44 7.27 1.48
N MET A 39 5.31 6.85 0.89
CA MET A 39 4.19 6.24 1.61
C MET A 39 4.64 4.96 2.31
N GLU A 40 5.39 4.09 1.64
CA GLU A 40 5.98 2.91 2.28
C GLU A 40 6.96 3.31 3.37
N SER A 41 7.85 4.28 3.12
CA SER A 41 8.82 4.75 4.10
C SER A 41 8.14 5.26 5.37
N HIS A 42 7.04 6.00 5.21
CA HIS A 42 6.26 6.53 6.31
C HIS A 42 5.52 5.40 7.07
N VAL A 43 4.99 4.40 6.35
CA VAL A 43 4.39 3.20 6.97
C VAL A 43 5.44 2.37 7.70
N TYR A 44 6.65 2.25 7.16
CA TYR A 44 7.77 1.57 7.80
C TYR A 44 8.25 2.29 9.05
N GLN A 45 8.35 3.62 9.02
CA GLN A 45 8.69 4.43 10.20
C GLN A 45 7.62 4.36 11.28
N LYS A 46 6.35 4.25 10.88
CA LYS A 46 5.20 4.20 11.80
C LYS A 46 4.96 2.81 12.38
N ALA A 47 5.18 1.76 11.61
CA ALA A 47 4.99 0.39 12.03
C ALA A 47 6.16 -0.12 12.88
N LYS A 48 5.88 -0.55 14.11
CA LYS A 48 6.90 -1.17 14.97
C LYS A 48 7.01 -2.68 14.77
N THR A 49 5.96 -3.30 14.23
CA THR A 49 5.84 -4.75 14.03
C THR A 49 5.35 -5.08 12.61
N LYS A 50 5.59 -6.32 12.17
CA LYS A 50 5.12 -6.85 10.88
C LYS A 50 3.60 -6.73 10.74
N GLU A 51 2.87 -6.99 11.83
CA GLU A 51 1.41 -6.93 11.87
C GLU A 51 0.89 -5.52 11.65
N GLU A 52 1.50 -4.51 12.31
CA GLU A 52 1.14 -3.11 12.05
C GLU A 52 1.46 -2.71 10.61
N TYR A 53 2.64 -3.08 10.11
CA TYR A 53 3.05 -2.75 8.75
C TYR A 53 2.07 -3.31 7.71
N LEU A 54 1.73 -4.60 7.82
CA LEU A 54 0.74 -5.24 6.97
C LEU A 54 -0.65 -4.63 7.15
N GLY A 55 -1.04 -4.29 8.37
CA GLY A 55 -2.31 -3.63 8.66
C GLY A 55 -2.43 -2.24 8.04
N PHE A 56 -1.36 -1.44 8.11
CA PHE A 56 -1.29 -0.12 7.48
C PHE A 56 -1.33 -0.24 5.95
N VAL A 57 -0.52 -1.12 5.35
CA VAL A 57 -0.51 -1.36 3.90
C VAL A 57 -1.88 -1.88 3.42
N ALA A 58 -2.48 -2.82 4.15
CA ALA A 58 -3.79 -3.36 3.82
C ALA A 58 -4.87 -2.28 3.86
N ARG A 59 -4.91 -1.46 4.94
CA ARG A 59 -5.83 -0.31 5.02
C ARG A 59 -5.55 0.71 3.93
N LEU A 60 -4.29 0.98 3.60
CA LEU A 60 -3.92 1.93 2.56
C LEU A 60 -4.44 1.47 1.19
N ILE A 61 -4.15 0.22 0.81
CA ILE A 61 -4.60 -0.36 -0.45
C ILE A 61 -6.12 -0.42 -0.51
N LEU A 62 -6.78 -0.83 0.58
CA LEU A 62 -8.24 -0.83 0.68
C LEU A 62 -8.79 0.58 0.52
N HIS A 63 -8.28 1.57 1.25
CA HIS A 63 -8.73 2.96 1.16
C HIS A 63 -8.54 3.56 -0.23
N VAL A 64 -7.40 3.27 -0.85
CA VAL A 64 -7.08 3.71 -2.21
C VAL A 64 -8.03 3.08 -3.23
N ARG A 65 -8.37 1.79 -3.07
CA ARG A 65 -9.35 1.10 -3.92
C ARG A 65 -10.79 1.55 -3.65
N ASP A 66 -11.16 1.77 -2.40
CA ASP A 66 -12.49 2.24 -1.99
C ASP A 66 -12.76 3.64 -2.56
N LEU A 67 -11.74 4.51 -2.61
CA LEU A 67 -11.80 5.79 -3.31
C LEU A 67 -11.99 5.65 -4.83
N SER A 68 -11.60 4.52 -5.43
CA SER A 68 -11.93 4.18 -6.81
C SER A 68 -13.40 3.80 -6.97
N GLU A 69 -13.98 3.08 -6.00
CA GLU A 69 -15.36 2.59 -6.03
C GLU A 69 -16.37 3.65 -5.60
N LEU A 70 -15.94 4.62 -4.79
CA LEU A 70 -16.63 5.89 -4.50
C LEU A 70 -16.69 6.85 -5.71
N ARG A 71 -16.40 6.35 -6.91
CA ARG A 71 -16.82 6.94 -8.17
C ARG A 71 -18.10 6.25 -8.68
N PRO A 72 -19.27 6.36 -8.00
CA PRO A 72 -20.50 6.02 -8.68
C PRO A 72 -20.71 7.07 -9.79
N LEU A 73 -20.91 6.59 -11.02
CA LEU A 73 -21.57 7.33 -12.11
C LEU A 73 -20.73 8.41 -12.83
N ARG A 74 -19.55 8.07 -13.36
CA ARG A 74 -19.11 8.69 -14.61
C ARG A 74 -18.98 7.61 -15.68
N GLU A 75 -19.73 7.82 -16.75
CA GLU A 75 -19.70 7.06 -18.02
C GLU A 75 -20.69 5.88 -18.11
N PHE A 76 -21.98 6.19 -17.96
CA PHE A 76 -22.89 5.80 -19.03
C PHE A 76 -23.04 7.00 -19.97
N ASN A 77 -22.27 6.95 -21.05
CA ASN A 77 -22.49 7.68 -22.30
C ASN A 77 -23.42 6.86 -23.18
#